data_AF-A0A2G8KBL7-F1
#
_entry.id   AF-A0A2G8KBL7-F1
#
_cell.length_a   1.000
_cell.length_b   1.000
_cell.length_c   1.000
_cell.angle_alpha   90.00
_cell.angle_beta   90.00
_cell.angle_gamma   90.00
#
_symmetry.space_group_name_H-M   'P 1'
#
loop_
_entity.id
_entity.type
_entity.pdbx_description
1 polymer ?
#
loop_
_entity_poly.entity_id
_entity_poly.type
_entity_poly.pdbx_seq_one_letter_code
_entity_poly.pdbx_strand_id
1 'polypeptide(L)'
;MPLLASESQTCSVPGRSIHHNLLLCRDIIDYVKDSQTPCALISIDQEKAFDKVNWDFLHRILLKFKLGENFRKWIRILYNGITSRILINGHLSDDVRIKRGVRQGCPLSPSLYVLFIEPLARFINLSKNIRGFTIPGAGGKVVKLLQYADDTTCIGTNGSDIRQFFHAFELFHKATGATINMNKTAGLKLGGFVGRKLPGNIDWKDTEIKITGVVFGTVNAVTSNWSQKLETAKNCLNAWKSRQLSLIELVSRKVVTLSKTEGGLGLDRVGEKASALLVKPILPVLSGDFSLPHLMFVRYLIAKPLRACFPILWSNSKPNSDSGTVTLNTACNHIKAIFHRNRAFVDEVKQLKDIVRHLRHEVVRPSVENHDPDRPWKDIWKRAFNPVLENKLTVFAWRLVHKVLFTRAKLQLWGIGNGLCPHTNCRKKETIDHVFWECSSTIGILHWTFRSFQLLFGNNATLRKELFLYGTPSPSGDTAAFDRAWFIFTVTKYFMWRSRCLLTFENRRLSDDDVINMIKSDVNERVRADFIRLPEVKFNKVWVKGSSFVSVVNNQPVVSLP
;
A
#
# COMPACT_ATOMS: atom_id res chain seq x y z
N MET A 1 16.91 17.21 -0.24
CA MET A 1 15.63 17.58 -0.88
C MET A 1 14.77 18.52 -0.04
N PRO A 2 14.40 18.24 1.23
CA PRO A 2 13.51 19.12 1.99
C PRO A 2 14.00 20.57 2.16
N LEU A 3 15.32 20.77 2.21
CA LEU A 3 15.96 22.08 2.32
C LEU A 3 16.10 22.83 0.97
N LEU A 4 15.91 22.14 -0.16
CA LEU A 4 16.15 22.68 -1.49
C LEU A 4 14.85 23.10 -2.17
N ALA A 5 13.83 22.25 -2.07
CA ALA A 5 12.53 22.45 -2.69
C ALA A 5 11.60 23.29 -1.81
N SER A 6 10.88 24.22 -2.43
CA SER A 6 9.88 25.07 -1.77
C SER A 6 8.82 24.24 -1.05
N GLU A 7 8.15 24.83 -0.05
CA GLU A 7 7.04 24.16 0.65
C GLU A 7 5.89 23.76 -0.29
N SER A 8 5.73 24.46 -1.42
CA SER A 8 4.69 24.19 -2.41
C SER A 8 4.92 22.92 -3.23
N GLN A 9 6.13 22.36 -3.23
CA GLN A 9 6.45 21.13 -3.96
C GLN A 9 6.33 19.90 -3.04
N THR A 10 5.42 18.98 -3.38
CA THR A 10 5.14 17.78 -2.56
C THR A 10 5.54 16.46 -3.21
N CYS A 11 6.00 16.46 -4.45
CA CYS A 11 6.57 15.26 -5.10
C CYS A 11 8.05 15.09 -4.77
N SER A 12 8.50 13.85 -4.59
CA SER A 12 9.92 13.49 -4.38
C SER A 12 10.61 14.21 -3.20
N VAL A 13 9.82 14.67 -2.22
CA VAL A 13 10.33 15.27 -0.99
C VAL A 13 9.89 14.40 0.20
N PRO A 14 10.84 13.86 0.99
CA PRO A 14 10.52 13.07 2.18
C PRO A 14 9.55 13.81 3.11
N GLY A 15 8.54 13.09 3.60
CA GLY A 15 7.50 13.64 4.50
C GLY A 15 6.37 14.42 3.80
N ARG A 16 6.45 14.64 2.47
CA ARG A 16 5.39 15.31 1.70
C ARG A 16 4.63 14.31 0.84
N SER A 17 3.35 14.59 0.58
CA SER A 17 2.44 13.74 -0.18
C SER A 17 1.55 14.60 -1.08
N ILE A 18 1.11 14.02 -2.20
CA ILE A 18 0.12 14.61 -3.11
C ILE A 18 -1.17 15.02 -2.38
N HIS A 19 -1.51 14.29 -1.30
CA HIS A 19 -2.68 14.57 -0.49
C HIS A 19 -2.65 15.95 0.16
N HIS A 20 -1.46 16.48 0.50
CA HIS A 20 -1.37 17.82 1.09
C HIS A 20 -1.85 18.90 0.13
N ASN A 21 -1.51 18.81 -1.17
CA ASN A 21 -1.98 19.76 -2.19
C ASN A 21 -3.49 19.62 -2.39
N LEU A 22 -3.98 18.39 -2.54
CA LEU A 22 -5.40 18.10 -2.73
C LEU A 22 -6.26 18.60 -1.56
N LEU A 23 -5.82 18.41 -0.32
CA LEU A 23 -6.52 18.90 0.88
C LEU A 23 -6.55 20.43 0.91
N LEU A 24 -5.43 21.09 0.60
CA LEU A 24 -5.37 22.54 0.56
C LEU A 24 -6.28 23.14 -0.53
N CYS A 25 -6.33 22.54 -1.72
CA CYS A 25 -7.26 22.95 -2.77
C CYS A 25 -8.71 22.84 -2.30
N ARG A 26 -9.09 21.72 -1.67
CA ARG A 26 -10.44 21.53 -1.10
C ARG A 26 -10.75 22.61 -0.06
N ASP A 27 -9.86 22.82 0.91
CA ASP A 27 -10.10 23.73 2.01
C ASP A 27 -10.21 25.20 1.53
N ILE A 28 -9.45 25.58 0.49
CA ILE A 28 -9.58 26.89 -0.17
C ILE A 28 -10.94 27.03 -0.87
N ILE A 29 -11.39 26.00 -1.61
CA ILE A 29 -12.69 26.02 -2.30
C ILE A 29 -13.82 26.18 -1.28
N ASP A 30 -13.80 25.39 -0.21
CA ASP A 30 -14.81 25.42 0.84
C ASP A 30 -14.85 26.80 1.52
N TYR A 31 -13.68 27.37 1.86
CA TYR A 31 -13.61 28.71 2.44
C TYR A 31 -14.09 29.81 1.49
N VAL A 32 -13.75 29.73 0.20
CA VAL A 32 -14.19 30.71 -0.79
C VAL A 32 -15.70 30.64 -1.02
N LYS A 33 -16.29 29.44 -0.95
CA LYS A 33 -17.73 29.25 -1.05
C LYS A 33 -18.47 29.99 0.08
N ASP A 34 -17.94 29.96 1.29
CA ASP A 34 -18.56 30.62 2.44
C ASP A 34 -18.29 32.14 2.45
N SER A 35 -17.05 32.55 2.17
CA SER A 35 -16.63 33.96 2.23
C SER A 35 -16.96 34.79 0.99
N GLN A 36 -17.30 34.14 -0.13
CA GLN A 36 -17.47 34.75 -1.46
C GLN A 36 -16.23 35.51 -1.97
N THR A 37 -15.06 35.27 -1.39
CA THR A 37 -13.80 35.92 -1.79
C THR A 37 -13.45 35.57 -3.23
N PRO A 38 -13.12 36.55 -4.12
CA PRO A 38 -12.70 36.24 -5.48
C PRO A 38 -11.44 35.36 -5.51
N CYS A 39 -11.53 34.20 -6.17
CA CYS A 39 -10.42 33.24 -6.26
C CYS A 39 -10.46 32.45 -7.56
N ALA A 40 -9.29 32.15 -8.11
CA ALA A 40 -9.12 31.28 -9.27
C ALA A 40 -8.07 30.20 -8.98
N LEU A 41 -8.43 28.94 -9.23
CA LEU A 41 -7.48 27.82 -9.27
C LEU A 41 -7.11 27.53 -10.71
N ILE A 42 -5.85 27.69 -11.08
CA ILE A 42 -5.37 27.51 -12.46
C ILE A 42 -4.50 26.27 -12.50
N SER A 43 -5.00 25.19 -13.11
CA SER A 43 -4.24 23.95 -13.32
C SER A 43 -3.45 24.06 -14.61
N ILE A 44 -2.14 24.20 -14.49
CA ILE A 44 -1.19 24.34 -15.60
C ILE A 44 -0.64 22.97 -15.97
N ASP A 45 -0.83 22.60 -17.24
CA ASP A 45 -0.29 21.38 -17.84
C ASP A 45 1.00 21.74 -18.61
N GLN A 46 2.10 21.04 -18.36
CA GLN A 46 3.36 21.24 -19.08
C GLN A 46 3.51 20.19 -20.19
N GLU A 47 3.87 20.63 -21.39
CA GLU A 47 4.10 19.72 -22.51
C GLU A 47 5.34 18.86 -22.28
N LYS A 48 5.15 17.54 -22.14
CA LYS A 48 6.23 16.55 -22.06
C LYS A 48 7.32 16.98 -21.05
N ALA A 49 6.89 17.33 -19.84
CA ALA A 49 7.71 17.98 -18.82
C ALA A 49 9.08 17.32 -18.61
N PHE A 50 9.11 16.00 -18.45
CA PHE A 50 10.36 15.25 -18.25
C PHE A 50 11.26 15.28 -19.48
N ASP A 51 10.70 15.29 -20.69
CA ASP A 51 11.45 15.26 -21.95
C ASP A 51 12.01 16.66 -22.31
N LYS A 52 11.43 17.74 -21.76
CA LYS A 52 11.85 19.12 -22.06
C LYS A 52 12.92 19.68 -21.11
N VAL A 53 13.41 18.91 -20.13
CA VAL A 53 14.44 19.37 -19.18
C VAL A 53 15.75 19.73 -19.88
N ASN A 54 16.11 21.00 -19.91
CA ASN A 54 17.39 21.47 -20.45
C ASN A 54 18.56 21.13 -19.50
N TRP A 55 19.55 20.39 -19.99
CA TRP A 55 20.68 19.90 -19.17
C TRP A 55 21.62 21.02 -18.72
N ASP A 56 21.90 22.03 -19.55
CA ASP A 56 22.76 23.14 -19.18
C ASP A 56 22.13 23.97 -18.05
N PHE A 57 20.82 24.23 -18.17
CA PHE A 57 20.05 24.90 -17.12
C PHE A 57 20.03 24.07 -15.84
N LEU A 58 19.77 22.76 -15.93
CA LEU A 58 19.83 21.85 -14.79
C LEU A 58 21.21 21.88 -14.12
N HIS A 59 22.31 21.83 -14.87
CA HIS A 59 23.66 21.91 -14.31
C HIS A 59 23.93 23.24 -13.59
N ARG A 60 23.45 24.37 -14.15
CA ARG A 60 23.53 25.68 -13.49
C ARG A 60 22.74 25.71 -12.18
N ILE A 61 21.57 25.07 -12.14
CA ILE A 61 20.78 24.92 -10.91
C ILE A 61 21.53 24.10 -9.87
N LEU A 62 22.06 22.92 -10.23
CA LEU A 62 22.78 22.06 -9.29
C LEU A 62 24.00 22.79 -8.70
N LEU A 63 24.68 23.61 -9.50
CA LEU A 63 25.76 24.48 -9.05
C LEU A 63 25.26 25.58 -8.10
N LYS A 64 24.16 26.26 -8.42
CA LYS A 64 23.59 27.32 -7.56
C LYS A 64 23.05 26.78 -6.22
N PHE A 65 22.54 25.56 -6.19
CA PHE A 65 22.20 24.87 -4.94
C PHE A 65 23.41 24.35 -4.15
N LYS A 66 24.64 24.60 -4.63
CA LYS A 66 25.90 24.18 -3.99
C LYS A 66 25.96 22.68 -3.72
N LEU A 67 25.38 21.87 -4.61
CA LEU A 67 25.51 20.42 -4.52
C LEU A 67 26.96 19.99 -4.76
N GLY A 68 27.39 18.96 -4.03
CA GLY A 68 28.77 18.48 -4.03
C GLY A 68 29.30 18.22 -5.45
N GLU A 69 30.57 18.56 -5.68
CA GLU A 69 31.19 18.47 -7.00
C GLU A 69 31.13 17.05 -7.57
N ASN A 70 31.41 16.04 -6.76
CA ASN A 70 31.33 14.63 -7.17
C ASN A 70 29.94 14.28 -7.66
N PHE A 71 28.88 14.69 -6.94
CA PHE A 71 27.51 14.46 -7.37
C PHE A 71 27.23 15.12 -8.73
N ARG A 72 27.61 16.39 -8.91
CA ARG A 72 27.43 17.10 -10.19
C ARG A 72 28.19 16.44 -11.34
N LYS A 73 29.41 15.92 -11.10
CA LYS A 73 30.20 15.16 -12.09
C LYS A 73 29.47 13.88 -12.50
N TRP A 74 28.93 13.12 -11.53
CA TRP A 74 28.13 11.93 -11.83
C TRP A 74 26.89 12.24 -12.67
N ILE A 75 26.15 13.31 -12.34
CA ILE A 75 25.02 13.74 -13.19
C ILE A 75 25.51 14.04 -14.60
N ARG A 76 26.62 14.75 -14.76
CA ARG A 76 27.15 15.08 -16.08
C ARG A 76 27.52 13.83 -16.87
N ILE A 77 28.12 12.82 -16.23
CA ILE A 77 28.42 11.54 -16.88
C ILE A 77 27.12 10.84 -17.34
N LEU A 78 26.09 10.81 -16.49
CA LEU A 78 24.83 10.13 -16.81
C LEU A 78 24.05 10.80 -17.96
N TYR A 79 24.21 12.12 -18.14
CA TYR A 79 23.47 12.91 -19.12
C TYR A 79 24.32 13.42 -20.30
N ASN A 80 25.60 13.04 -20.40
CA ASN A 80 26.45 13.40 -21.53
C ASN A 80 26.43 12.30 -22.59
N GLY A 81 26.34 12.69 -23.87
CA GLY A 81 26.47 11.76 -24.99
C GLY A 81 25.40 10.67 -25.09
N ILE A 82 24.23 10.85 -24.48
CA ILE A 82 23.16 9.84 -24.52
C ILE A 82 22.62 9.66 -25.95
N THR A 83 22.49 8.41 -26.38
CA THR A 83 21.72 8.01 -27.57
C THR A 83 20.58 7.07 -27.18
N SER A 84 19.55 7.00 -28.03
CA SER A 84 18.43 6.07 -27.94
C SER A 84 18.19 5.43 -29.31
N ARG A 85 17.73 4.18 -29.33
CA ARG A 85 17.25 3.49 -30.54
C ARG A 85 15.78 3.10 -30.37
N ILE A 86 15.05 3.05 -31.47
CA ILE A 86 13.63 2.69 -31.49
C ILE A 86 13.52 1.23 -31.96
N LEU A 87 12.82 0.38 -31.20
CA LEU A 87 12.54 -1.00 -31.60
C LEU A 87 11.20 -1.05 -32.35
N ILE A 88 11.23 -1.40 -33.63
CA ILE A 88 10.06 -1.53 -34.50
C ILE A 88 10.04 -2.95 -35.07
N ASN A 89 8.99 -3.72 -34.76
CA ASN A 89 8.81 -5.09 -35.25
C ASN A 89 10.04 -6.02 -35.00
N GLY A 90 10.72 -5.84 -33.87
CA GLY A 90 11.92 -6.63 -33.53
C GLY A 90 13.24 -6.09 -34.10
N HIS A 91 13.22 -5.02 -34.90
CA HIS A 91 14.41 -4.37 -35.46
C HIS A 91 14.69 -3.03 -34.79
N LEU A 92 15.96 -2.76 -34.47
CA LEU A 92 16.39 -1.49 -33.90
C LEU A 92 16.68 -0.47 -35.01
N SER A 93 16.25 0.78 -34.80
CA SER A 93 16.64 1.92 -35.62
C SER A 93 18.10 2.31 -35.41
N ASP A 94 18.56 3.28 -36.21
CA ASP A 94 19.80 4.01 -35.95
C ASP A 94 19.75 4.78 -34.62
N ASP A 95 20.95 5.15 -34.15
CA ASP A 95 21.13 5.93 -32.93
C ASP A 95 20.58 7.35 -33.07
N VAL A 96 19.62 7.69 -32.21
CA VAL A 96 19.09 9.05 -32.06
C VAL A 96 19.77 9.70 -30.86
N ARG A 97 20.53 10.77 -31.09
CA ARG A 97 21.18 11.52 -30.01
C ARG A 97 20.16 12.33 -29.23
N ILE A 98 20.11 12.12 -27.92
CA ILE A 98 19.25 12.86 -26.99
C ILE A 98 19.98 14.14 -26.55
N LYS A 99 19.28 15.28 -26.61
CA LYS A 99 19.85 16.61 -26.28
C LYS A 99 19.29 17.23 -25.00
N ARG A 100 18.18 16.68 -24.48
CA ARG A 100 17.47 17.17 -23.31
C ARG A 100 16.59 16.07 -22.71
N GLY A 101 16.11 16.32 -21.52
CA GLY A 101 15.15 15.47 -20.81
C GLY A 101 15.77 14.59 -19.75
N VAL A 102 14.94 14.14 -18.81
CA VAL A 102 15.32 13.18 -17.76
C VAL A 102 14.66 11.83 -18.04
N ARG A 103 15.36 10.73 -17.77
CA ARG A 103 14.92 9.37 -18.16
C ARG A 103 13.68 8.95 -17.36
N GLN A 104 12.59 8.62 -18.05
CA GLN A 104 11.40 8.03 -17.40
C GLN A 104 11.75 6.64 -16.82
N GLY A 105 11.18 6.31 -15.67
CA GLY A 105 11.51 5.07 -14.95
C GLY A 105 12.83 5.08 -14.15
N CYS A 106 13.68 6.10 -14.32
CA CYS A 106 14.89 6.26 -13.50
C CYS A 106 14.53 6.83 -12.11
N PRO A 107 14.96 6.21 -11.00
CA PRO A 107 14.67 6.69 -9.64
C PRO A 107 15.16 8.11 -9.34
N LEU A 108 16.18 8.58 -10.06
CA LEU A 108 16.78 9.90 -9.85
C LEU A 108 16.03 11.03 -10.58
N SER A 109 15.42 10.73 -11.73
CA SER A 109 14.77 11.71 -12.61
C SER A 109 13.71 12.57 -11.89
N PRO A 110 12.83 12.03 -11.03
CA PRO A 110 11.85 12.85 -10.30
C PRO A 110 12.50 13.93 -9.44
N SER A 111 13.61 13.62 -8.75
CA SER A 111 14.32 14.59 -7.91
C SER A 111 15.03 15.65 -8.75
N LEU A 112 15.61 15.28 -9.90
CA LEU A 112 16.21 16.24 -10.83
C LEU A 112 15.16 17.16 -11.43
N TYR A 113 13.99 16.64 -11.79
CA TYR A 113 12.88 17.45 -12.29
C TYR A 113 12.39 18.46 -11.23
N VAL A 114 12.22 18.03 -9.98
CA VAL A 114 11.86 18.93 -8.88
C VAL A 114 12.87 20.06 -8.72
N LEU A 115 14.17 19.77 -8.80
CA LEU A 115 15.19 20.83 -8.75
C LEU A 115 15.13 21.73 -10.00
N PHE A 116 14.84 21.18 -11.17
CA PHE A 116 14.71 21.92 -12.42
C PHE A 116 13.58 22.95 -12.39
N ILE A 117 12.41 22.60 -11.83
CA ILE A 117 11.24 23.50 -11.76
C ILE A 117 11.26 24.46 -10.56
N GLU A 118 12.08 24.18 -9.54
CA GLU A 118 12.17 24.99 -8.32
C GLU A 118 12.41 26.50 -8.54
N PRO A 119 13.24 26.96 -9.51
CA PRO A 119 13.40 28.38 -9.79
C PRO A 119 12.08 29.10 -10.14
N LEU A 120 11.18 28.44 -10.88
CA LEU A 120 9.86 28.99 -11.21
C LEU A 120 9.02 29.16 -9.93
N ALA A 121 9.01 28.14 -9.08
CA ALA A 121 8.28 28.18 -7.81
C ALA A 121 8.79 29.32 -6.91
N ARG A 122 10.12 29.50 -6.82
CA ARG A 122 10.74 30.58 -6.06
C ARG A 122 10.40 31.95 -6.64
N PHE A 123 10.47 32.10 -7.95
CA PHE A 123 10.12 33.35 -8.63
C PHE A 123 8.69 33.78 -8.31
N ILE A 124 7.72 32.85 -8.41
CA ILE A 124 6.32 33.14 -8.09
C ILE A 124 6.14 33.44 -6.60
N ASN A 125 6.72 32.62 -5.72
CA ASN A 125 6.57 32.80 -4.26
C ASN A 125 7.14 34.14 -3.78
N LEU A 126 8.30 34.56 -4.28
CA LEU A 126 8.98 35.80 -3.89
C LEU A 126 8.41 37.06 -4.58
N SER A 127 7.64 36.91 -5.65
CA SER A 127 7.07 38.05 -6.38
C SER A 127 6.04 38.81 -5.53
N LYS A 128 6.33 40.10 -5.23
CA LYS A 128 5.38 41.00 -4.55
C LYS A 128 4.18 41.39 -5.41
N ASN A 129 4.32 41.25 -6.74
CA ASN A 129 3.27 41.57 -7.71
C ASN A 129 2.20 40.47 -7.81
N ILE A 130 2.42 39.33 -7.15
CA ILE A 130 1.45 38.25 -7.02
C ILE A 130 0.98 38.25 -5.58
N ARG A 131 -0.29 38.62 -5.36
CA ARG A 131 -0.89 38.61 -4.03
C ARG A 131 -1.11 37.18 -3.56
N GLY A 132 -1.67 36.32 -4.40
CA GLY A 132 -2.02 34.97 -4.03
C GLY A 132 -3.18 34.91 -3.03
N PHE A 133 -3.32 33.78 -2.36
CA PHE A 133 -4.39 33.51 -1.42
C PHE A 133 -3.88 33.50 0.02
N THR A 134 -4.44 34.37 0.87
CA THR A 134 -4.09 34.44 2.31
C THR A 134 -4.83 33.35 3.09
N ILE A 135 -4.08 32.51 3.81
CA ILE A 135 -4.67 31.47 4.64
C ILE A 135 -5.28 32.11 5.92
N PRO A 136 -6.58 31.94 6.18
CA PRO A 136 -7.23 32.46 7.38
C PRO A 136 -6.60 31.91 8.66
N GLY A 137 -6.34 32.78 9.64
CA GLY A 137 -5.80 32.38 10.94
C GLY A 137 -4.34 31.90 10.94
N ALA A 138 -3.64 31.99 9.80
CA ALA A 138 -2.26 31.52 9.65
C ALA A 138 -1.20 32.63 9.78
N GLY A 139 -1.50 33.72 10.52
CA GLY A 139 -0.54 34.81 10.74
C GLY A 139 -0.06 35.50 9.46
N GLY A 140 -0.93 35.57 8.43
CA GLY A 140 -0.59 36.19 7.15
C GLY A 140 0.11 35.27 6.15
N LYS A 141 0.20 33.95 6.39
CA LYS A 141 0.74 33.00 5.41
C LYS A 141 -0.07 33.04 4.09
N VAL A 142 0.64 33.11 2.97
CA VAL A 142 0.07 33.21 1.62
C VAL A 142 0.46 31.99 0.79
N VAL A 143 -0.49 31.48 0.00
CA VAL A 143 -0.28 30.42 -1.00
C VAL A 143 -0.47 31.00 -2.40
N LYS A 144 0.52 30.81 -3.27
CA LYS A 144 0.50 31.29 -4.67
C LYS A 144 0.47 30.15 -5.68
N LEU A 145 1.13 29.04 -5.37
CA LEU A 145 1.12 27.84 -6.19
C LEU A 145 1.26 26.57 -5.34
N LEU A 146 0.85 25.45 -5.94
CA LEU A 146 1.02 24.09 -5.45
C LEU A 146 1.60 23.24 -6.58
N GLN A 147 2.55 22.36 -6.27
CA GLN A 147 3.20 21.52 -7.27
C GLN A 147 3.31 20.08 -6.81
N TYR A 148 3.08 19.16 -7.74
CA TYR A 148 3.41 17.75 -7.60
C TYR A 148 4.13 17.29 -8.87
N ALA A 149 5.47 17.34 -8.82
CA ALA A 149 6.31 17.27 -10.01
C ALA A 149 5.96 18.39 -10.99
N ASP A 150 5.47 18.06 -12.18
CA ASP A 150 5.11 18.99 -13.25
C ASP A 150 3.70 19.56 -13.13
N ASP A 151 2.78 18.82 -12.50
CA ASP A 151 1.43 19.29 -12.20
C ASP A 151 1.52 20.53 -11.30
N THR A 152 1.16 21.70 -11.84
CA THR A 152 1.23 22.98 -11.14
C THR A 152 -0.13 23.62 -11.06
N THR A 153 -0.61 23.92 -9.85
CA THR A 153 -1.84 24.68 -9.62
C THR A 153 -1.49 26.05 -9.06
N CYS A 154 -1.76 27.12 -9.81
CA CYS A 154 -1.62 28.49 -9.32
C CYS A 154 -2.93 28.97 -8.68
N ILE A 155 -2.81 29.83 -7.66
CA ILE A 155 -3.94 30.35 -6.88
C ILE A 155 -3.91 31.88 -6.94
N GLY A 156 -4.84 32.47 -7.67
CA GLY A 156 -4.92 33.92 -7.88
C GLY A 156 -6.19 34.53 -7.27
N THR A 157 -6.07 35.73 -6.71
CA THR A 157 -7.20 36.45 -6.08
C THR A 157 -7.62 37.71 -6.82
N ASN A 158 -6.92 38.06 -7.90
CA ASN A 158 -7.20 39.21 -8.76
C ASN A 158 -6.67 38.95 -10.19
N GLY A 159 -7.11 39.74 -11.17
CA GLY A 159 -6.66 39.58 -12.56
C GLY A 159 -5.17 39.86 -12.79
N SER A 160 -4.51 40.62 -11.91
CA SER A 160 -3.07 40.87 -11.98
C SER A 160 -2.27 39.62 -11.62
N ASP A 161 -2.66 38.90 -10.56
CA ASP A 161 -2.04 37.62 -10.18
C ASP A 161 -2.02 36.66 -11.38
N ILE A 162 -3.16 36.52 -12.06
CA ILE A 162 -3.32 35.62 -13.21
C ILE A 162 -2.34 35.98 -14.33
N ARG A 163 -2.25 37.26 -14.71
CA ARG A 163 -1.28 37.72 -15.73
C ARG A 163 0.16 37.45 -15.31
N GLN A 164 0.48 37.69 -14.03
CA GLN A 164 1.82 37.49 -13.50
C GLN A 164 2.22 36.01 -13.43
N PHE A 165 1.27 35.09 -13.24
CA PHE A 165 1.54 33.65 -13.38
C PHE A 165 1.95 33.31 -14.81
N PHE A 166 1.17 33.69 -15.82
CA PHE A 166 1.53 33.42 -17.22
C PHE A 166 2.86 34.08 -17.61
N HIS A 167 3.13 35.29 -17.12
CA HIS A 167 4.42 35.94 -17.32
C HIS A 167 5.59 35.15 -16.70
N ALA A 168 5.43 34.62 -15.49
CA ALA A 168 6.44 33.78 -14.85
C ALA A 168 6.76 32.52 -15.66
N PHE A 169 5.73 31.86 -16.17
CA PHE A 169 5.90 30.68 -17.03
C PHE A 169 6.53 31.02 -18.38
N GLU A 170 6.21 32.18 -18.96
CA GLU A 170 6.84 32.65 -20.19
C GLU A 170 8.34 32.92 -20.00
N LEU A 171 8.74 33.54 -18.88
CA LEU A 171 10.15 33.70 -18.54
C LEU A 171 10.85 32.35 -18.35
N PHE A 172 10.18 31.40 -17.70
CA PHE A 172 10.71 30.05 -17.52
C PHE A 172 10.82 29.29 -18.85
N HIS A 173 9.87 29.48 -19.76
CA HIS A 173 9.92 28.96 -21.13
C HIS A 173 11.15 29.49 -21.87
N LYS A 174 11.36 30.81 -21.88
CA LYS A 174 12.53 31.43 -22.51
C LYS A 174 13.85 30.93 -21.94
N ALA A 175 13.91 30.66 -20.64
CA ALA A 175 15.12 30.20 -19.97
C ALA A 175 15.42 28.70 -20.19
N THR A 176 14.40 27.86 -20.39
CA THR A 176 14.54 26.39 -20.28
C THR A 176 14.03 25.61 -21.49
N GLY A 177 13.16 26.21 -22.31
CA GLY A 177 12.41 25.53 -23.35
C GLY A 177 11.23 24.68 -22.85
N ALA A 178 10.90 24.69 -21.55
CA ALA A 178 9.67 24.09 -21.03
C ALA A 178 8.45 24.89 -21.50
N THR A 179 7.38 24.24 -21.95
CA THR A 179 6.23 24.92 -22.56
C THR A 179 4.94 24.51 -21.86
N ILE A 180 4.01 25.45 -21.71
CA ILE A 180 2.65 25.17 -21.26
C ILE A 180 1.84 24.56 -22.40
N ASN A 181 1.06 23.53 -22.09
CA ASN A 181 0.02 23.04 -22.97
C ASN A 181 -1.26 23.85 -22.76
N MET A 182 -1.49 24.86 -23.61
CA MET A 182 -2.66 25.73 -23.47
C MET A 182 -3.99 25.00 -23.62
N ASN A 183 -4.03 23.91 -24.40
CA ASN A 183 -5.23 23.12 -24.64
C ASN A 183 -5.64 22.25 -23.43
N LYS A 184 -4.69 21.93 -22.55
CA LYS A 184 -4.94 21.14 -21.33
C LYS A 184 -4.94 21.99 -20.07
N THR A 185 -4.44 23.23 -20.15
CA THR A 185 -4.48 24.17 -19.05
C THR A 185 -5.89 24.70 -18.87
N ALA A 186 -6.40 24.62 -17.64
CA ALA A 186 -7.76 25.02 -17.31
C ALA A 186 -7.79 25.80 -16.00
N GLY A 187 -8.84 26.61 -15.80
CA GLY A 187 -9.02 27.41 -14.60
C GLY A 187 -10.41 27.26 -14.01
N LEU A 188 -10.51 27.13 -12.69
CA LEU A 188 -11.78 27.15 -11.96
C LEU A 188 -12.00 28.54 -11.34
N LYS A 189 -13.11 29.18 -11.69
CA LYS A 189 -13.60 30.43 -11.11
C LYS A 189 -14.37 30.15 -9.83
N LEU A 190 -14.03 30.84 -8.76
CA LEU A 190 -14.64 30.67 -7.44
C LEU A 190 -15.05 32.02 -6.83
N GLY A 191 -16.06 31.99 -5.96
CA GLY A 191 -16.56 33.18 -5.25
C GLY A 191 -16.91 34.31 -6.21
N GLY A 192 -16.45 35.52 -5.92
CA GLY A 192 -16.69 36.70 -6.75
C GLY A 192 -16.12 36.67 -8.19
N PHE A 193 -15.44 35.61 -8.62
CA PHE A 193 -15.05 35.42 -10.04
C PHE A 193 -16.03 34.59 -10.87
N VAL A 194 -16.98 33.89 -10.24
CA VAL A 194 -17.98 33.13 -10.98
C VAL A 194 -18.72 34.05 -11.96
N GLY A 195 -18.86 33.61 -13.21
CA GLY A 195 -19.48 34.39 -14.29
C GLY A 195 -18.63 35.54 -14.86
N ARG A 196 -17.44 35.82 -14.32
CA ARG A 196 -16.54 36.88 -14.84
C ARG A 196 -15.61 36.35 -15.92
N LYS A 197 -15.19 37.26 -16.82
CA LYS A 197 -14.12 37.01 -17.80
C LYS A 197 -12.77 37.24 -17.13
N LEU A 198 -11.90 36.24 -17.17
CA LEU A 198 -10.55 36.28 -16.60
C LEU A 198 -9.46 36.20 -17.69
N PRO A 199 -8.24 36.73 -17.45
CA PRO A 199 -7.16 36.69 -18.43
C PRO A 199 -6.57 35.29 -18.62
N GLY A 200 -5.77 35.08 -19.68
CA GLY A 200 -4.97 33.85 -19.86
C GLY A 200 -5.32 32.97 -21.07
N ASN A 201 -6.41 33.23 -21.78
CA ASN A 201 -6.87 32.43 -22.93
C ASN A 201 -6.79 30.90 -22.69
N ILE A 202 -7.35 30.46 -21.55
CA ILE A 202 -7.46 29.05 -21.14
C ILE A 202 -8.92 28.64 -21.01
N ASP A 203 -9.16 27.35 -20.85
CA ASP A 203 -10.49 26.82 -20.56
C ASP A 203 -10.94 27.17 -19.14
N TRP A 204 -11.73 28.23 -19.01
CA TRP A 204 -12.28 28.71 -17.74
C TRP A 204 -13.62 28.02 -17.42
N LYS A 205 -13.70 27.40 -16.24
CA LYS A 205 -14.87 26.71 -15.72
C LYS A 205 -15.47 27.46 -14.52
N ASP A 206 -16.78 27.43 -14.37
CA ASP A 206 -17.51 27.96 -13.18
C ASP A 206 -17.92 26.85 -12.20
N THR A 207 -17.92 25.58 -12.63
CA THR A 207 -18.49 24.46 -11.88
C THR A 207 -17.43 23.53 -11.31
N GLU A 208 -16.58 22.95 -12.16
CA GLU A 208 -15.58 21.96 -11.75
C GLU A 208 -14.30 21.96 -12.58
N ILE A 209 -13.21 21.44 -12.00
CA ILE A 209 -11.91 21.25 -12.62
C ILE A 209 -11.27 19.97 -12.09
N LYS A 210 -10.44 19.29 -12.90
CA LYS A 210 -9.65 18.14 -12.47
C LYS A 210 -8.22 18.56 -12.14
N ILE A 211 -7.75 18.28 -10.93
CA ILE A 211 -6.39 18.58 -10.45
C ILE A 211 -5.79 17.28 -9.93
N THR A 212 -4.63 16.87 -10.45
CA THR A 212 -3.90 15.66 -10.01
C THR A 212 -4.78 14.39 -9.93
N GLY A 213 -5.70 14.24 -10.90
CA GLY A 213 -6.60 13.09 -10.99
C GLY A 213 -7.89 13.19 -10.17
N VAL A 214 -8.10 14.26 -9.40
CA VAL A 214 -9.30 14.48 -8.58
C VAL A 214 -10.09 15.67 -9.12
N VAL A 215 -11.41 15.50 -9.26
CA VAL A 215 -12.34 16.57 -9.63
C VAL A 215 -12.67 17.41 -8.39
N PHE A 216 -12.53 18.73 -8.54
CA PHE A 216 -12.85 19.76 -7.56
C PHE A 216 -13.91 20.69 -8.16
N GLY A 217 -14.80 21.25 -7.35
CA GLY A 217 -15.83 22.15 -7.87
C GLY A 217 -16.78 22.68 -6.82
N THR A 218 -17.68 23.55 -7.26
CA THR A 218 -18.81 24.08 -6.49
C THR A 218 -20.00 23.12 -6.42
N VAL A 219 -20.06 22.18 -7.38
CA VAL A 219 -21.02 21.07 -7.46
C VAL A 219 -20.53 19.82 -6.72
N ASN A 220 -21.39 18.82 -6.55
CA ASN A 220 -21.06 17.57 -5.85
C ASN A 220 -20.07 16.69 -6.63
N ALA A 221 -18.79 17.07 -6.61
CA ALA A 221 -17.68 16.38 -7.28
C ALA A 221 -17.40 14.98 -6.70
N VAL A 222 -18.02 14.60 -5.56
CA VAL A 222 -17.85 13.28 -4.94
C VAL A 222 -18.34 12.19 -5.90
N THR A 223 -19.52 12.37 -6.50
CA THR A 223 -20.08 11.39 -7.43
C THR A 223 -19.16 11.18 -8.63
N SER A 224 -18.68 12.27 -9.25
CA SER A 224 -17.76 12.23 -10.40
C SER A 224 -16.43 11.55 -10.06
N ASN A 225 -15.90 11.76 -8.85
CA ASN A 225 -14.65 11.13 -8.40
C ASN A 225 -14.76 9.63 -8.14
N TRP A 226 -15.92 9.16 -7.69
CA TRP A 226 -16.10 7.77 -7.25
C TRP A 226 -16.77 6.88 -8.27
N SER A 227 -17.68 7.38 -9.10
CA SER A 227 -18.46 6.57 -10.05
C SER A 227 -17.57 5.72 -10.95
N GLN A 228 -16.57 6.33 -11.61
CA GLN A 228 -15.64 5.62 -12.49
C GLN A 228 -14.78 4.59 -11.75
N LYS A 229 -14.34 4.91 -10.52
CA LYS A 229 -13.52 4.00 -9.70
C LYS A 229 -14.33 2.81 -9.21
N LEU A 230 -15.57 3.04 -8.79
CA LEU A 230 -16.50 1.99 -8.40
C LEU A 230 -16.81 1.08 -9.58
N GLU A 231 -16.99 1.63 -10.77
CA GLU A 231 -17.23 0.83 -11.97
C GLU A 231 -16.01 -0.02 -12.35
N THR A 232 -14.81 0.55 -12.27
CA THR A 232 -13.56 -0.21 -12.46
C THR A 232 -13.44 -1.35 -11.44
N ALA A 233 -13.75 -1.08 -10.17
CA ALA A 233 -13.74 -2.10 -9.12
C ALA A 233 -14.80 -3.19 -9.36
N LYS A 234 -16.02 -2.82 -9.75
CA LYS A 234 -17.08 -3.78 -10.13
C LYS A 234 -16.66 -4.64 -11.30
N ASN A 235 -16.04 -4.07 -12.33
CA ASN A 235 -15.58 -4.82 -13.50
C ASN A 235 -14.50 -5.83 -13.12
N CYS A 236 -13.54 -5.44 -12.28
CA CYS A 236 -12.57 -6.37 -11.71
C CYS A 236 -13.26 -7.49 -10.92
N LEU A 237 -14.24 -7.17 -10.07
CA LEU A 237 -14.98 -8.16 -9.29
C LEU A 237 -15.82 -9.09 -10.17
N ASN A 238 -16.43 -8.58 -11.24
CA ASN A 238 -17.22 -9.37 -12.19
C ASN A 238 -16.34 -10.34 -12.99
N ALA A 239 -15.14 -9.89 -13.42
CA ALA A 239 -14.14 -10.75 -14.04
C ALA A 239 -13.63 -11.84 -13.08
N TRP A 240 -13.70 -11.61 -11.76
CA TRP A 240 -13.39 -12.62 -10.75
C TRP A 240 -14.58 -13.53 -10.46
N LYS A 241 -15.81 -13.01 -10.58
CA LYS A 241 -17.06 -13.78 -10.42
C LYS A 241 -17.21 -14.83 -11.52
N SER A 242 -16.80 -14.54 -12.76
CA SER A 242 -16.78 -15.52 -13.85
C SER A 242 -15.81 -16.68 -13.62
N ARG A 243 -14.85 -16.53 -12.70
CA ARG A 243 -13.94 -17.62 -12.25
C ARG A 243 -14.58 -18.52 -11.17
N GLN A 244 -15.92 -18.53 -11.06
CA GLN A 244 -16.70 -19.29 -10.06
C GLN A 244 -16.25 -19.06 -8.61
N LEU A 245 -15.75 -17.87 -8.27
CA LEU A 245 -15.25 -17.58 -6.93
C LEU A 245 -16.33 -17.20 -5.90
N SER A 246 -17.62 -17.44 -6.16
CA SER A 246 -18.67 -17.15 -5.18
C SER A 246 -19.29 -18.42 -4.59
N LEU A 247 -19.11 -18.58 -3.27
CA LEU A 247 -20.13 -18.98 -2.25
C LEU A 247 -19.51 -19.27 -0.85
N ILE A 248 -18.22 -18.96 -0.62
CA ILE A 248 -17.36 -19.63 0.38
C ILE A 248 -16.76 -18.65 1.41
N GLU A 249 -17.55 -17.94 2.22
CA GLU A 249 -16.97 -17.26 3.41
C GLU A 249 -16.89 -18.25 4.59
N LEU A 250 -15.86 -19.08 4.55
CA LEU A 250 -15.57 -20.06 5.59
C LEU A 250 -15.02 -19.43 6.89
N VAL A 251 -14.48 -18.21 6.79
CA VAL A 251 -13.95 -17.44 7.90
C VAL A 251 -14.57 -16.05 7.84
N SER A 252 -15.14 -15.59 8.95
CA SER A 252 -15.76 -14.26 9.05
C SER A 252 -14.80 -13.17 8.60
N ARG A 253 -15.27 -12.21 7.80
CA ARG A 253 -14.46 -11.04 7.39
C ARG A 253 -13.81 -10.34 8.57
N LYS A 254 -14.50 -10.26 9.72
CA LYS A 254 -13.98 -9.65 10.94
C LYS A 254 -12.71 -10.38 11.41
N VAL A 255 -12.68 -11.71 11.35
CA VAL A 255 -11.52 -12.55 11.70
C VAL A 255 -10.39 -12.38 10.69
N VAL A 256 -10.70 -12.34 9.39
CA VAL A 256 -9.69 -12.14 8.34
C VAL A 256 -8.90 -10.84 8.53
N THR A 257 -9.53 -9.82 9.14
CA THR A 257 -8.91 -8.51 9.37
C THR A 257 -8.01 -8.42 10.59
N LEU A 258 -8.01 -9.45 11.44
CA LEU A 258 -7.10 -9.55 12.58
C LEU A 258 -5.64 -9.66 12.11
N SER A 259 -4.70 -9.37 13.00
CA SER A 259 -3.29 -9.58 12.69
C SER A 259 -3.00 -11.08 12.50
N LYS A 260 -1.88 -11.38 11.84
CA LYS A 260 -1.42 -12.77 11.67
C LYS A 260 -1.21 -13.49 13.00
N THR A 261 -0.81 -12.77 14.04
CA THR A 261 -0.62 -13.30 15.40
C THR A 261 -1.92 -13.59 16.15
N GLU A 262 -3.05 -13.09 15.65
CA GLU A 262 -4.40 -13.27 16.20
C GLU A 262 -5.28 -14.13 15.25
N GLY A 263 -4.64 -14.85 14.33
CA GLY A 263 -5.33 -15.75 13.39
C GLY A 263 -5.98 -15.09 12.18
N GLY A 264 -5.78 -13.81 11.93
CA GLY A 264 -6.24 -13.15 10.71
C GLY A 264 -5.20 -13.16 9.58
N LEU A 265 -5.52 -12.51 8.46
CA LEU A 265 -4.61 -12.29 7.34
C LEU A 265 -3.99 -10.88 7.34
N GLY A 266 -4.37 -10.03 8.30
CA GLY A 266 -3.95 -8.63 8.36
C GLY A 266 -4.57 -7.77 7.27
N LEU A 267 -5.75 -8.15 6.75
CA LEU A 267 -6.47 -7.34 5.77
C LEU A 267 -7.18 -6.17 6.44
N ASP A 268 -7.11 -4.99 5.84
CA ASP A 268 -7.84 -3.85 6.36
C ASP A 268 -9.33 -3.92 5.99
N ARG A 269 -10.22 -3.57 6.92
CA ARG A 269 -11.61 -3.29 6.57
C ARG A 269 -11.64 -1.97 5.83
N VAL A 270 -12.14 -1.99 4.59
CA VAL A 270 -12.16 -0.81 3.71
C VAL A 270 -12.79 0.40 4.40
N GLY A 271 -13.91 0.22 5.11
CA GLY A 271 -14.57 1.29 5.86
C GLY A 271 -13.70 1.88 6.98
N GLU A 272 -13.10 1.04 7.83
CA GLU A 272 -12.22 1.49 8.92
C GLU A 272 -10.96 2.19 8.37
N LYS A 273 -10.39 1.67 7.29
CA LYS A 273 -9.25 2.29 6.62
C LYS A 273 -9.61 3.64 6.02
N ALA A 274 -10.80 3.77 5.42
CA ALA A 274 -11.29 5.03 4.90
C ALA A 274 -11.47 6.06 6.04
N SER A 275 -12.13 5.68 7.13
CA SER A 275 -12.25 6.53 8.33
C SER A 275 -10.88 6.90 8.91
N ALA A 276 -9.94 5.97 8.97
CA ALA A 276 -8.58 6.23 9.43
C ALA A 276 -7.84 7.24 8.55
N LEU A 277 -8.03 7.17 7.23
CA LEU A 277 -7.47 8.11 6.26
C LEU A 277 -8.10 9.51 6.36
N LEU A 278 -9.36 9.62 6.82
CA LEU A 278 -9.99 10.91 7.13
C LEU A 278 -9.41 11.53 8.39
N VAL A 279 -9.13 10.71 9.42
CA VAL A 279 -8.59 11.17 10.70
C VAL A 279 -7.11 11.53 10.60
N LYS A 280 -6.32 10.74 9.88
CA LYS A 280 -4.85 10.85 9.85
C LYS A 280 -4.33 12.28 9.55
N PRO A 281 -4.84 13.04 8.56
CA PRO A 281 -4.37 14.39 8.28
C PRO A 281 -4.62 15.40 9.41
N ILE A 282 -5.51 15.08 10.35
CA ILE A 282 -5.89 15.96 11.46
C ILE A 282 -5.00 15.74 12.69
N LEU A 283 -4.38 14.55 12.83
CA LEU A 283 -3.58 14.21 14.01
C LEU A 283 -2.42 15.19 14.30
N PRO A 284 -1.68 15.70 13.31
CA PRO A 284 -0.65 16.71 13.58
C PRO A 284 -1.22 17.95 14.28
N VAL A 285 -2.43 18.41 13.91
CA VAL A 285 -3.12 19.54 14.56
C VAL A 285 -3.41 19.23 16.04
N LEU A 286 -3.80 18.00 16.35
CA LEU A 286 -4.06 17.56 17.73
C LEU A 286 -2.78 17.43 18.55
N SER A 287 -1.64 17.24 17.89
CA SER A 287 -0.32 17.19 18.53
C SER A 287 0.33 18.58 18.64
N GLY A 288 -0.36 19.64 18.20
CA GLY A 288 0.18 21.00 18.16
C GLY A 288 1.17 21.28 17.04
N ASP A 289 1.33 20.36 16.08
CA ASP A 289 2.16 20.57 14.88
C ASP A 289 1.37 21.33 13.82
N PHE A 290 1.95 22.47 13.45
CA PHE A 290 1.38 23.48 12.57
C PHE A 290 2.33 23.82 11.41
N SER A 291 3.31 22.95 11.15
CA SER A 291 4.35 23.15 10.14
C SER A 291 3.81 23.26 8.72
N LEU A 292 2.71 22.56 8.39
CA LEU A 292 2.14 22.53 7.04
C LEU A 292 0.98 23.54 6.87
N PRO A 293 0.93 24.29 5.75
CA PRO A 293 -0.10 25.31 5.54
C PRO A 293 -1.54 24.80 5.60
N HIS A 294 -1.85 23.62 5.08
CA HIS A 294 -3.21 23.05 5.15
C HIS A 294 -3.65 22.74 6.59
N LEU A 295 -2.71 22.45 7.50
CA LEU A 295 -3.04 22.22 8.92
C LEU A 295 -3.59 23.48 9.60
N MET A 296 -3.28 24.68 9.07
CA MET A 296 -3.87 25.94 9.53
C MET A 296 -5.35 26.07 9.14
N PHE A 297 -5.71 25.63 7.94
CA PHE A 297 -7.12 25.56 7.52
C PHE A 297 -7.88 24.56 8.35
N VAL A 298 -7.31 23.36 8.52
CA VAL A 298 -7.88 22.32 9.38
C VAL A 298 -8.08 22.90 10.79
N ARG A 299 -7.06 23.55 11.36
CA ARG A 299 -7.16 24.25 12.65
C ARG A 299 -8.34 25.23 12.69
N TYR A 300 -8.47 26.11 11.70
CA TYR A 300 -9.54 27.09 11.60
C TYR A 300 -10.94 26.42 11.54
N LEU A 301 -11.09 25.37 10.73
CA LEU A 301 -12.35 24.70 10.45
C LEU A 301 -12.81 23.73 11.55
N ILE A 302 -11.88 23.11 12.29
CA ILE A 302 -12.20 22.07 13.29
C ILE A 302 -12.03 22.50 14.74
N ALA A 303 -11.48 23.69 15.00
CA ALA A 303 -11.26 24.19 16.36
C ALA A 303 -12.51 24.11 17.22
N LYS A 304 -13.65 24.60 16.69
CA LYS A 304 -14.93 24.64 17.40
C LYS A 304 -15.46 23.22 17.72
N PRO A 305 -15.61 22.29 16.75
CA PRO A 305 -16.13 20.96 17.06
C PRO A 305 -15.24 20.14 18.01
N LEU A 306 -13.91 20.30 18.00
CA LEU A 306 -13.00 19.51 18.85
C LEU A 306 -12.63 20.18 20.18
N ARG A 307 -13.09 21.42 20.43
CA ARG A 307 -12.73 22.20 21.63
C ARG A 307 -13.02 21.48 22.94
N ALA A 308 -14.18 20.84 23.04
CA ALA A 308 -14.60 20.11 24.24
C ALA A 308 -13.67 18.92 24.56
N CYS A 309 -13.05 18.32 23.56
CA CYS A 309 -12.12 17.22 23.74
C CYS A 309 -10.70 17.72 24.05
N PHE A 310 -10.24 18.80 23.42
CA PHE A 310 -8.86 19.27 23.53
C PHE A 310 -8.75 20.74 23.94
N PRO A 311 -9.29 21.16 25.10
CA PRO A 311 -9.43 22.58 25.45
C PRO A 311 -8.09 23.33 25.45
N ILE A 312 -6.99 22.69 25.84
CA ILE A 312 -5.64 23.29 25.91
C ILE A 312 -5.12 23.71 24.51
N LEU A 313 -5.55 23.04 23.44
CA LEU A 313 -5.09 23.34 22.07
C LEU A 313 -5.76 24.60 21.48
N TRP A 314 -6.88 25.03 22.07
CA TRP A 314 -7.80 26.00 21.47
C TRP A 314 -8.04 27.19 22.41
N SER A 315 -7.55 28.38 22.03
CA SER A 315 -7.90 29.63 22.74
C SER A 315 -9.14 30.28 22.13
N ASN A 316 -9.90 31.01 22.95
CA ASN A 316 -11.04 31.82 22.48
C ASN A 316 -10.60 33.03 21.63
N SER A 317 -9.31 33.35 21.61
CA SER A 317 -8.71 34.46 20.85
C SER A 317 -8.31 34.10 19.41
N LYS A 318 -8.43 32.84 19.00
CA LYS A 318 -8.05 32.41 17.63
C LYS A 318 -9.28 32.36 16.73
N PRO A 319 -9.19 32.89 15.50
CA PRO A 319 -10.28 32.80 14.54
C PRO A 319 -10.59 31.33 14.27
N ASN A 320 -11.87 31.00 14.23
CA ASN A 320 -12.40 29.68 13.92
C ASN A 320 -13.65 29.84 13.07
N SER A 321 -13.96 28.83 12.26
CA SER A 321 -15.21 28.82 11.48
C SER A 321 -16.38 28.40 12.36
N ASP A 322 -17.54 29.01 12.13
CA ASP A 322 -18.81 28.54 12.71
C ASP A 322 -19.30 27.24 12.05
N SER A 323 -18.93 27.02 10.79
CA SER A 323 -19.24 25.82 9.99
C SER A 323 -17.96 25.06 9.62
N GLY A 324 -17.91 23.77 9.97
CA GLY A 324 -16.91 22.84 9.42
C GLY A 324 -17.40 22.20 8.12
N THR A 325 -16.49 21.73 7.28
CA THR A 325 -16.85 20.98 6.07
C THR A 325 -17.43 19.62 6.44
N VAL A 326 -18.30 19.04 5.60
CA VAL A 326 -18.89 17.71 5.86
C VAL A 326 -17.79 16.67 6.17
N THR A 327 -16.72 16.67 5.37
CA THR A 327 -15.60 15.74 5.54
C THR A 327 -14.88 15.93 6.88
N LEU A 328 -14.60 17.18 7.25
CA LEU A 328 -13.92 17.49 8.51
C LEU A 328 -14.83 17.19 9.71
N ASN A 329 -16.12 17.46 9.62
CA ASN A 329 -17.09 17.11 10.67
C ASN A 329 -17.18 15.59 10.87
N THR A 330 -17.22 14.80 9.79
CA THR A 330 -17.15 13.33 9.87
C THR A 330 -15.86 12.87 10.55
N ALA A 331 -14.72 13.44 10.17
CA ALA A 331 -13.44 13.11 10.78
C ALA A 331 -13.39 13.49 12.28
N CYS A 332 -13.93 14.66 12.65
CA CYS A 332 -14.08 15.10 14.04
C CYS A 332 -14.93 14.13 14.86
N ASN A 333 -16.03 13.62 14.31
CA ASN A 333 -16.88 12.64 15.00
C ASN A 333 -16.12 11.33 15.28
N HIS A 334 -15.33 10.85 14.32
CA HIS A 334 -14.45 9.70 14.55
C HIS A 334 -13.39 9.98 15.63
N ILE A 335 -12.75 11.16 15.59
CA ILE A 335 -11.76 11.58 16.60
C ILE A 335 -12.39 11.61 17.99
N LYS A 336 -13.55 12.25 18.15
CA LYS A 336 -14.28 12.30 19.42
C LYS A 336 -14.57 10.89 19.94
N ALA A 337 -15.14 10.03 19.09
CA ALA A 337 -15.48 8.67 19.46
C ALA A 337 -14.26 7.86 19.92
N ILE A 338 -13.11 8.00 19.23
CA ILE A 338 -11.85 7.38 19.65
C ILE A 338 -11.38 7.96 20.99
N PHE A 339 -11.29 9.28 21.10
CA PHE A 339 -10.77 9.97 22.28
C PHE A 339 -11.58 9.71 23.54
N HIS A 340 -12.92 9.64 23.42
CA HIS A 340 -13.79 9.30 24.54
C HIS A 340 -13.51 7.91 25.11
N ARG A 341 -13.01 6.97 24.30
CA ARG A 341 -12.65 5.62 24.73
C ARG A 341 -11.20 5.50 25.17
N ASN A 342 -10.29 6.18 24.48
CA ASN A 342 -8.88 6.20 24.83
C ASN A 342 -8.35 7.64 24.75
N ARG A 343 -8.16 8.26 25.91
CA ARG A 343 -7.63 9.63 26.01
C ARG A 343 -6.18 9.75 25.53
N ALA A 344 -5.40 8.66 25.58
CA ALA A 344 -4.01 8.62 25.14
C ALA A 344 -3.86 8.39 23.62
N PHE A 345 -4.94 8.28 22.84
CA PHE A 345 -4.83 7.87 21.43
C PHE A 345 -3.95 8.82 20.59
N VAL A 346 -3.92 10.12 20.90
CA VAL A 346 -3.10 11.09 20.15
C VAL A 346 -1.62 10.76 20.29
N ASP A 347 -1.20 10.37 21.50
CA ASP A 347 0.19 10.04 21.82
C ASP A 347 0.57 8.62 21.36
N GLU A 348 -0.40 7.70 21.30
CA GLU A 348 -0.18 6.31 20.89
C GLU A 348 -0.12 6.13 19.37
N VAL A 349 -0.76 7.01 18.58
CA VAL A 349 -0.85 6.85 17.12
C VAL A 349 0.44 7.30 16.44
N LYS A 350 1.16 6.33 15.88
CA LYS A 350 2.38 6.57 15.11
C LYS A 350 2.18 6.31 13.61
N GLN A 351 1.23 5.45 13.27
CA GLN A 351 0.97 4.95 11.93
C GLN A 351 -0.53 4.81 11.67
N LEU A 352 -0.91 4.73 10.38
CA LEU A 352 -2.31 4.56 9.97
C LEU A 352 -2.97 3.32 10.60
N LYS A 353 -2.20 2.22 10.76
CA LYS A 353 -2.67 0.97 11.37
C LYS A 353 -3.11 1.15 12.83
N ASP A 354 -2.51 2.11 13.54
CA ASP A 354 -2.84 2.37 14.94
C ASP A 354 -4.22 3.04 15.02
N ILE A 355 -4.52 3.97 14.10
CA ILE A 355 -5.86 4.57 13.97
C ILE A 355 -6.90 3.51 13.64
N VAL A 356 -6.62 2.62 12.68
CA VAL A 356 -7.52 1.52 12.31
C VAL A 356 -7.80 0.63 13.51
N ARG A 357 -6.79 0.33 14.33
CA ARG A 357 -6.95 -0.43 15.58
C ARG A 357 -7.88 0.27 16.56
N HIS A 358 -7.75 1.58 16.78
CA HIS A 358 -8.65 2.33 17.66
C HIS A 358 -10.07 2.51 17.10
N LEU A 359 -10.24 2.45 15.78
CA LEU A 359 -11.54 2.43 15.12
C LEU A 359 -12.27 1.09 15.22
N ARG A 360 -11.57 0.00 15.57
CA ARG A 360 -12.22 -1.28 15.83
C ARG A 360 -12.82 -1.27 17.23
N HIS A 361 -14.12 -1.60 17.33
CA HIS A 361 -14.87 -1.54 18.59
C HIS A 361 -15.21 -2.92 19.13
N GLU A 362 -15.07 -3.95 18.31
CA GLU A 362 -15.41 -5.32 18.67
C GLU A 362 -14.13 -6.13 18.90
N VAL A 363 -14.09 -6.85 20.03
CA VAL A 363 -13.13 -7.93 20.22
C VAL A 363 -13.58 -9.10 19.36
N VAL A 364 -12.80 -9.43 18.34
CA VAL A 364 -13.10 -10.52 17.41
C VAL A 364 -12.05 -11.61 17.61
N ARG A 365 -12.50 -12.85 17.79
CA ARG A 365 -11.62 -14.03 17.84
C ARG A 365 -12.00 -15.04 16.76
N PRO A 366 -11.03 -15.80 16.22
CA PRO A 366 -11.32 -16.96 15.38
C PRO A 366 -12.29 -17.91 16.08
N SER A 367 -13.27 -18.44 15.32
CA SER A 367 -14.24 -19.40 15.87
C SER A 367 -13.54 -20.64 16.47
N VAL A 368 -12.42 -21.06 15.89
CA VAL A 368 -11.64 -22.20 16.41
C VAL A 368 -11.07 -21.97 17.81
N GLU A 369 -10.74 -20.74 18.19
CA GLU A 369 -10.28 -20.40 19.54
C GLU A 369 -11.39 -20.55 20.56
N ASN A 370 -12.63 -20.20 20.19
CA ASN A 370 -13.77 -20.30 21.09
C ASN A 370 -14.17 -21.76 21.36
N HIS A 371 -13.97 -22.66 20.39
CA HIS A 371 -14.29 -24.07 20.55
C HIS A 371 -13.24 -24.83 21.37
N ASP A 372 -12.02 -24.31 21.48
CA ASP A 372 -10.91 -24.98 22.17
C ASP A 372 -9.97 -23.92 22.80
N PRO A 373 -10.40 -23.27 23.89
CA PRO A 373 -9.73 -22.09 24.44
C PRO A 373 -8.36 -22.39 25.08
N ASP A 374 -8.13 -23.64 25.50
CA ASP A 374 -6.95 -24.04 26.26
C ASP A 374 -5.70 -24.29 25.39
N ARG A 375 -5.85 -24.26 24.06
CA ARG A 375 -4.71 -24.41 23.13
C ARG A 375 -3.77 -23.20 23.16
N PRO A 376 -2.46 -23.40 22.89
CA PRO A 376 -1.51 -22.30 22.76
C PRO A 376 -1.67 -21.58 21.41
N TRP A 377 -2.80 -20.91 21.19
CA TRP A 377 -3.19 -20.30 19.91
C TRP A 377 -2.17 -19.31 19.35
N LYS A 378 -1.54 -18.52 20.22
CA LYS A 378 -0.47 -17.60 19.82
C LYS A 378 0.69 -18.32 19.13
N ASP A 379 1.07 -19.49 19.63
CA ASP A 379 2.12 -20.30 19.01
C ASP A 379 1.61 -20.98 17.74
N ILE A 380 0.38 -21.50 17.74
CA ILE A 380 -0.24 -22.11 16.56
C ILE A 380 -0.29 -21.11 15.38
N TRP A 381 -0.73 -19.87 15.63
CA TRP A 381 -0.75 -18.83 14.60
C TRP A 381 0.66 -18.46 14.13
N LYS A 382 1.62 -18.36 15.05
CA LYS A 382 3.03 -18.14 14.72
C LYS A 382 3.57 -19.25 13.80
N ARG A 383 3.16 -20.51 14.00
CA ARG A 383 3.52 -21.64 13.12
C ARG A 383 2.83 -21.56 11.76
N ALA A 384 1.54 -21.24 11.70
CA ALA A 384 0.81 -21.08 10.44
C ALA A 384 1.43 -20.00 9.53
N PHE A 385 1.98 -18.94 10.14
CA PHE A 385 2.66 -17.84 9.44
C PHE A 385 4.20 -17.89 9.54
N ASN A 386 4.78 -19.08 9.75
CA ASN A 386 6.22 -19.24 9.84
C ASN A 386 6.91 -18.76 8.55
N PRO A 387 7.95 -17.90 8.62
CA PRO A 387 8.66 -17.38 7.45
C PRO A 387 9.31 -18.43 6.54
N VAL A 388 9.52 -19.66 7.01
CA VAL A 388 10.01 -20.77 6.16
C VAL A 388 9.02 -21.12 5.04
N LEU A 389 7.72 -20.91 5.31
CA LEU A 389 6.64 -21.20 4.36
C LEU A 389 6.50 -20.10 3.31
N GLU A 390 6.29 -20.50 2.06
CA GLU A 390 5.81 -19.59 1.01
C GLU A 390 4.33 -19.26 1.16
N ASN A 391 3.90 -18.17 0.51
CA ASN A 391 2.53 -17.65 0.57
C ASN A 391 1.45 -18.72 0.36
N LYS A 392 1.67 -19.62 -0.60
CA LYS A 392 0.74 -20.73 -0.90
C LYS A 392 0.56 -21.66 0.30
N LEU A 393 1.66 -22.12 0.88
CA LEU A 393 1.67 -23.00 2.06
C LEU A 393 1.20 -22.27 3.32
N THR A 394 1.52 -20.99 3.47
CA THR A 394 1.00 -20.15 4.56
C THR A 394 -0.52 -20.06 4.54
N VAL A 395 -1.12 -19.77 3.37
CA VAL A 395 -2.58 -19.70 3.23
C VAL A 395 -3.21 -21.07 3.45
N PHE A 396 -2.57 -22.15 2.98
CA PHE A 396 -3.03 -23.51 3.25
C PHE A 396 -2.99 -23.85 4.76
N ALA A 397 -1.88 -23.59 5.44
CA ALA A 397 -1.74 -23.81 6.88
C ALA A 397 -2.76 -22.99 7.67
N TRP A 398 -2.96 -21.72 7.31
CA TRP A 398 -3.99 -20.87 7.90
C TRP A 398 -5.40 -21.48 7.74
N ARG A 399 -5.75 -21.97 6.54
CA ARG A 399 -7.04 -22.66 6.30
C ARG A 399 -7.18 -23.95 7.12
N LEU A 400 -6.09 -24.70 7.30
CA LEU A 400 -6.06 -25.91 8.11
C LEU A 400 -6.36 -25.58 9.57
N VAL A 401 -5.67 -24.60 10.16
CA VAL A 401 -5.85 -24.18 11.56
C VAL A 401 -7.26 -23.66 11.81
N HIS A 402 -7.83 -22.89 10.88
CA HIS A 402 -9.23 -22.44 10.94
C HIS A 402 -10.26 -23.57 10.74
N LYS A 403 -9.81 -24.78 10.41
CA LYS A 403 -10.67 -25.93 10.07
C LYS A 403 -11.60 -25.68 8.89
N VAL A 404 -11.08 -25.00 7.88
CA VAL A 404 -11.81 -24.56 6.67
C VAL A 404 -11.28 -25.17 5.37
N LEU A 405 -10.49 -26.23 5.45
CA LEU A 405 -10.19 -27.02 4.26
C LEU A 405 -11.45 -27.76 3.80
N PHE A 406 -11.61 -27.90 2.48
CA PHE A 406 -12.69 -28.69 1.91
C PHE A 406 -12.44 -30.18 2.18
N THR A 407 -13.02 -30.70 3.25
CA THR A 407 -13.13 -32.14 3.55
C THR A 407 -14.54 -32.62 3.20
N ARG A 408 -14.79 -33.93 3.07
CA ARG A 408 -16.12 -34.40 2.66
C ARG A 408 -17.13 -34.15 3.77
N ALA A 409 -16.70 -34.23 5.04
CA ALA A 409 -17.52 -33.77 6.16
C ALA A 409 -17.93 -32.30 6.03
N LYS A 410 -17.03 -31.43 5.53
CA LYS A 410 -17.35 -30.02 5.29
C LYS A 410 -18.26 -29.82 4.08
N LEU A 411 -18.01 -30.54 2.99
CA LEU A 411 -18.84 -30.51 1.78
C LEU A 411 -20.28 -31.00 2.06
N GLN A 412 -20.43 -31.99 2.93
CA GLN A 412 -21.75 -32.48 3.36
C GLN A 412 -22.58 -31.39 4.05
N LEU A 413 -21.96 -30.50 4.83
CA LEU A 413 -22.65 -29.34 5.43
C LEU A 413 -23.19 -28.37 4.38
N TRP A 414 -22.76 -28.49 3.13
CA TRP A 414 -23.25 -27.72 1.98
C TRP A 414 -24.12 -28.55 1.05
N GLY A 415 -24.57 -29.73 1.50
CA GLY A 415 -25.38 -30.64 0.69
C GLY A 415 -24.61 -31.37 -0.42
N ILE A 416 -23.27 -31.38 -0.37
CA ILE A 416 -22.43 -32.03 -1.38
C ILE A 416 -21.85 -33.34 -0.82
N GLY A 417 -22.32 -34.47 -1.37
CA GLY A 417 -21.82 -35.81 -1.03
C GLY A 417 -22.25 -36.31 0.36
N ASN A 418 -21.72 -37.47 0.75
CA ASN A 418 -22.17 -38.22 1.94
C ASN A 418 -21.31 -38.00 3.21
N GLY A 419 -20.29 -37.14 3.14
CA GLY A 419 -19.39 -36.89 4.27
C GLY A 419 -18.32 -37.95 4.54
N LEU A 420 -18.34 -39.08 3.82
CA LEU A 420 -17.45 -40.23 4.06
C LEU A 420 -16.16 -40.14 3.23
N CYS A 421 -15.10 -40.75 3.74
CA CYS A 421 -13.80 -40.82 3.07
C CYS A 421 -13.91 -41.31 1.61
N PRO A 422 -13.20 -40.69 0.65
CA PRO A 422 -13.27 -41.08 -0.76
C PRO A 422 -12.51 -42.38 -1.07
N HIS A 423 -11.67 -42.86 -0.15
CA HIS A 423 -10.95 -44.11 -0.33
C HIS A 423 -11.90 -45.30 -0.11
N THR A 424 -11.97 -46.20 -1.09
CA THR A 424 -12.86 -47.38 -1.09
C THR A 424 -12.72 -48.27 0.16
N ASN A 425 -11.53 -48.28 0.75
CA ASN A 425 -11.19 -49.13 1.89
C ASN A 425 -11.38 -48.41 3.25
N CYS A 426 -11.97 -47.21 3.25
CA CYS A 426 -12.22 -46.43 4.44
C CYS A 426 -13.67 -45.91 4.45
N ARG A 427 -14.45 -46.28 5.47
CA ARG A 427 -15.86 -45.84 5.63
C ARG A 427 -16.05 -44.79 6.71
N LYS A 428 -14.97 -44.20 7.23
CA LYS A 428 -15.04 -43.17 8.29
C LYS A 428 -15.47 -41.82 7.71
N LYS A 429 -16.07 -40.98 8.56
CA LYS A 429 -16.36 -39.57 8.24
C LYS A 429 -15.07 -38.82 7.99
N GLU A 430 -14.99 -38.09 6.88
CA GLU A 430 -13.76 -37.46 6.44
C GLU A 430 -13.59 -36.07 7.05
N THR A 431 -13.06 -36.03 8.29
CA THR A 431 -12.66 -34.80 8.99
C THR A 431 -11.21 -34.41 8.67
N ILE A 432 -10.73 -33.26 9.17
CA ILE A 432 -9.32 -32.86 9.04
C ILE A 432 -8.40 -33.88 9.74
N ASP A 433 -8.75 -34.26 10.97
CA ASP A 433 -8.02 -35.30 11.73
C ASP A 433 -8.01 -36.62 10.96
N HIS A 434 -9.13 -36.98 10.31
CA HIS A 434 -9.18 -38.16 9.46
C HIS A 434 -8.19 -38.08 8.29
N VAL A 435 -8.24 -37.00 7.50
CA VAL A 435 -7.37 -36.83 6.32
C VAL A 435 -5.89 -36.92 6.66
N PHE A 436 -5.49 -36.27 7.77
CA PHE A 436 -4.09 -36.06 8.07
C PHE A 436 -3.50 -37.00 9.12
N TRP A 437 -4.30 -37.80 9.83
CA TRP A 437 -3.80 -38.64 10.93
C TRP A 437 -4.45 -40.01 11.05
N GLU A 438 -5.77 -40.12 10.85
CA GLU A 438 -6.51 -41.37 11.18
C GLU A 438 -6.82 -42.26 9.96
N CYS A 439 -6.61 -41.77 8.74
CA CYS A 439 -6.92 -42.52 7.52
C CYS A 439 -5.88 -43.61 7.27
N SER A 440 -6.31 -44.87 7.22
CA SER A 440 -5.45 -46.01 6.88
C SER A 440 -4.87 -45.91 5.47
N SER A 441 -5.54 -45.17 4.57
CA SER A 441 -5.10 -45.00 3.18
C SER A 441 -4.00 -43.96 2.99
N THR A 442 -3.55 -43.29 4.05
CA THR A 442 -2.44 -42.31 3.98
C THR A 442 -1.28 -42.66 4.94
N ILE A 443 -1.30 -43.88 5.48
CA ILE A 443 -0.35 -44.32 6.50
C ILE A 443 1.09 -44.41 5.96
N GLY A 444 1.29 -44.78 4.69
CA GLY A 444 2.62 -44.82 4.09
C GLY A 444 3.25 -43.42 3.99
N ILE A 445 2.46 -42.41 3.60
CA ILE A 445 2.87 -41.00 3.58
C ILE A 445 3.22 -40.51 4.99
N LEU A 446 2.45 -40.90 6.01
CA LEU A 446 2.73 -40.55 7.41
C LEU A 446 3.99 -41.23 7.93
N HIS A 447 4.22 -42.51 7.60
CA HIS A 447 5.45 -43.21 7.94
C HIS A 447 6.67 -42.56 7.27
N TRP A 448 6.57 -42.16 6.00
CA TRP A 448 7.64 -41.42 5.32
C TRP A 448 7.93 -40.07 6.00
N THR A 449 6.88 -39.35 6.38
CA THR A 449 7.01 -38.07 7.11
C THR A 449 7.64 -38.28 8.48
N PHE A 450 7.29 -39.36 9.16
CA PHE A 450 7.86 -39.72 10.45
C PHE A 450 9.36 -40.03 10.35
N ARG A 451 9.79 -40.80 9.35
CA ARG A 451 11.22 -41.04 9.07
C ARG A 451 11.97 -39.74 8.76
N SER A 452 11.35 -38.85 7.99
CA SER A 452 11.92 -37.52 7.69
C SER A 452 12.10 -36.67 8.96
N PHE A 453 11.17 -36.79 9.92
CA PHE A 453 11.29 -36.15 11.23
C PHE A 453 12.39 -36.77 12.09
N GLN A 454 12.50 -38.10 12.11
CA GLN A 454 13.56 -38.81 12.84
C GLN A 454 14.97 -38.49 12.29
N LEU A 455 15.10 -38.21 10.99
CA LEU A 455 16.36 -37.74 10.41
C LEU A 455 16.82 -36.41 11.02
N LEU A 456 15.89 -35.54 11.43
CA LEU A 456 16.19 -34.23 12.02
C LEU A 456 16.34 -34.27 13.55
N PHE A 457 15.63 -35.17 14.24
CA PHE A 457 15.54 -35.20 15.71
C PHE A 457 16.03 -36.50 16.36
N GLY A 458 16.55 -37.43 15.57
CA GLY A 458 17.04 -38.75 16.01
C GLY A 458 15.97 -39.83 15.98
N ASN A 459 16.41 -41.09 15.99
CA ASN A 459 15.55 -42.28 15.84
C ASN A 459 14.52 -42.44 16.98
N ASN A 460 14.81 -41.92 18.17
CA ASN A 460 13.90 -41.99 19.32
C ASN A 460 12.82 -40.90 19.30
N ALA A 461 12.86 -39.96 18.36
CA ALA A 461 11.86 -38.91 18.26
C ALA A 461 10.50 -39.51 17.90
N THR A 462 9.43 -39.04 18.56
CA THR A 462 8.05 -39.47 18.29
C THR A 462 7.26 -38.33 17.68
N LEU A 463 6.61 -38.56 16.54
CA LEU A 463 5.72 -37.59 15.93
C LEU A 463 4.31 -37.73 16.52
N ARG A 464 3.80 -36.66 17.15
CA ARG A 464 2.43 -36.60 17.70
C ARG A 464 1.51 -35.84 16.74
N LYS A 465 0.20 -36.14 16.78
CA LYS A 465 -0.83 -35.48 15.97
C LYS A 465 -0.77 -33.95 16.06
N GLU A 466 -0.71 -33.43 17.29
CA GLU A 466 -0.72 -31.99 17.55
C GLU A 466 0.52 -31.28 16.98
N LEU A 467 1.68 -31.93 17.08
CA LEU A 467 2.92 -31.44 16.50
C LEU A 467 2.83 -31.39 14.97
N PHE A 468 2.30 -32.44 14.34
CA PHE A 468 2.17 -32.51 12.89
C PHE A 468 1.15 -31.49 12.35
N LEU A 469 -0.02 -31.39 12.99
CA LEU A 469 -1.10 -30.51 12.53
C LEU A 469 -0.80 -29.03 12.80
N TYR A 470 -0.37 -28.69 14.00
CA TYR A 470 -0.31 -27.31 14.50
C TYR A 470 1.09 -26.83 14.90
N GLY A 471 2.07 -27.74 14.97
CA GLY A 471 3.45 -27.39 15.29
C GLY A 471 3.69 -27.14 16.78
N THR A 472 2.81 -27.68 17.66
CA THR A 472 2.87 -27.49 19.11
C THR A 472 2.70 -28.81 19.88
N PRO A 473 3.36 -28.96 21.06
CA PRO A 473 4.50 -28.15 21.50
C PRO A 473 5.71 -28.39 20.58
N SER A 474 6.47 -27.36 20.25
CA SER A 474 7.69 -27.55 19.45
C SER A 474 8.73 -28.35 20.24
N PRO A 475 9.48 -29.26 19.60
CA PRO A 475 10.59 -29.95 20.25
C PRO A 475 11.58 -28.94 20.86
N SER A 476 12.11 -29.27 22.02
CA SER A 476 13.25 -28.54 22.60
C SER A 476 14.49 -28.74 21.71
N GLY A 477 15.24 -27.66 21.45
CA GLY A 477 16.50 -27.73 20.68
C GLY A 477 16.55 -26.80 19.46
N ASP A 478 17.18 -27.27 18.38
CA ASP A 478 17.50 -26.50 17.18
C ASP A 478 16.24 -25.98 16.47
N THR A 479 16.00 -24.67 16.61
CA THR A 479 14.87 -23.97 15.97
C THR A 479 14.91 -24.08 14.44
N ALA A 480 16.11 -24.12 13.83
CA ALA A 480 16.25 -24.25 12.39
C ALA A 480 15.87 -25.66 11.91
N ALA A 481 16.24 -26.69 12.68
CA ALA A 481 15.80 -28.06 12.41
C ALA A 481 14.28 -28.19 12.52
N PHE A 482 13.67 -27.50 13.48
CA PHE A 482 12.21 -27.47 13.58
C PHE A 482 11.55 -26.73 12.43
N ASP A 483 12.09 -25.59 11.98
CA ASP A 483 11.55 -24.88 10.81
C ASP A 483 11.61 -25.75 9.54
N ARG A 484 12.68 -26.51 9.36
CA ARG A 484 12.82 -27.51 8.28
C ARG A 484 11.79 -28.65 8.40
N ALA A 485 11.59 -29.21 9.60
CA ALA A 485 10.55 -30.21 9.83
C ALA A 485 9.15 -29.65 9.58
N TRP A 486 8.88 -28.42 10.03
CA TRP A 486 7.60 -27.74 9.84
C TRP A 486 7.30 -27.47 8.35
N PHE A 487 8.32 -27.13 7.57
CA PHE A 487 8.21 -27.03 6.12
C PHE A 487 7.79 -28.38 5.52
N ILE A 488 8.48 -29.48 5.85
CA ILE A 488 8.11 -30.83 5.40
C ILE A 488 6.68 -31.16 5.80
N PHE A 489 6.30 -30.97 7.07
CA PHE A 489 4.95 -31.26 7.55
C PHE A 489 3.89 -30.50 6.74
N THR A 490 4.15 -29.24 6.43
CA THR A 490 3.20 -28.39 5.71
C THR A 490 3.08 -28.80 4.24
N VAL A 491 4.20 -29.14 3.58
CA VAL A 491 4.22 -29.68 2.21
C VAL A 491 3.50 -31.03 2.16
N THR A 492 3.80 -31.95 3.09
CA THR A 492 3.10 -33.24 3.22
C THR A 492 1.61 -33.04 3.36
N LYS A 493 1.15 -32.22 4.32
CA LYS A 493 -0.28 -31.92 4.50
C LYS A 493 -0.90 -31.35 3.22
N TYR A 494 -0.19 -30.47 2.52
CA TYR A 494 -0.68 -29.91 1.26
C TYR A 494 -0.90 -30.99 0.19
N PHE A 495 0.06 -31.88 -0.03
CA PHE A 495 -0.06 -32.94 -1.04
C PHE A 495 -0.99 -34.08 -0.65
N MET A 496 -1.09 -34.43 0.64
CA MET A 496 -2.14 -35.34 1.13
C MET A 496 -3.54 -34.79 0.80
N TRP A 497 -3.78 -33.51 1.13
CA TRP A 497 -5.05 -32.85 0.84
C TRP A 497 -5.30 -32.74 -0.67
N ARG A 498 -4.29 -32.38 -1.47
CA ARG A 498 -4.38 -32.29 -2.92
C ARG A 498 -4.70 -33.63 -3.57
N SER A 499 -4.01 -34.70 -3.19
CA SER A 499 -4.27 -36.07 -3.67
C SER A 499 -5.71 -36.50 -3.37
N ARG A 500 -6.16 -36.25 -2.14
CA ARG A 500 -7.56 -36.48 -1.74
C ARG A 500 -8.55 -35.65 -2.57
N CYS A 501 -8.21 -34.40 -2.92
CA CYS A 501 -9.05 -33.56 -3.77
C CYS A 501 -9.14 -34.09 -5.20
N LEU A 502 -8.04 -34.56 -5.79
CA LEU A 502 -8.03 -35.22 -7.09
C LEU A 502 -8.95 -36.45 -7.09
N LEU A 503 -8.90 -37.27 -6.04
CA LEU A 503 -9.80 -38.41 -5.93
C LEU A 503 -11.27 -37.98 -5.77
N THR A 504 -11.54 -36.93 -5.01
CA THR A 504 -12.91 -36.48 -4.73
C THR A 504 -13.58 -35.81 -5.92
N PHE A 505 -12.85 -35.00 -6.67
CA PHE A 505 -13.40 -34.12 -7.70
C PHE A 505 -13.10 -34.57 -9.13
N GLU A 506 -12.02 -35.33 -9.32
CA GLU A 506 -11.56 -35.79 -10.64
C GLU A 506 -11.54 -37.32 -10.75
N ASN A 507 -11.94 -38.04 -9.69
CA ASN A 507 -11.86 -39.50 -9.58
C ASN A 507 -10.45 -40.06 -9.87
N ARG A 508 -9.41 -39.23 -9.68
CA ARG A 508 -8.02 -39.60 -9.95
C ARG A 508 -7.33 -40.04 -8.66
N ARG A 509 -6.99 -41.32 -8.58
CA ARG A 509 -6.27 -41.91 -7.46
C ARG A 509 -4.76 -41.84 -7.67
N LEU A 510 -4.04 -41.39 -6.66
CA LEU A 510 -2.57 -41.45 -6.59
C LEU A 510 -2.16 -42.50 -5.56
N SER A 511 -1.06 -43.19 -5.79
CA SER A 511 -0.42 -44.05 -4.80
C SER A 511 0.32 -43.23 -3.74
N ASP A 512 0.68 -43.84 -2.61
CA ASP A 512 1.49 -43.17 -1.59
C ASP A 512 2.84 -42.73 -2.17
N ASP A 513 3.45 -43.55 -3.03
CA ASP A 513 4.72 -43.24 -3.70
C ASP A 513 4.61 -42.05 -4.66
N ASP A 514 3.51 -41.94 -5.42
CA ASP A 514 3.25 -40.77 -6.28
C ASP A 514 3.21 -39.49 -5.44
N VAL A 515 2.50 -39.52 -4.32
CA VAL A 515 2.37 -38.36 -3.42
C VAL A 515 3.71 -38.02 -2.77
N ILE A 516 4.47 -39.02 -2.31
CA ILE A 516 5.82 -38.83 -1.74
C ILE A 516 6.77 -38.23 -2.78
N ASN A 517 6.73 -38.69 -4.03
CA ASN A 517 7.54 -38.14 -5.11
C ASN A 517 7.19 -36.68 -5.41
N MET A 518 5.90 -36.32 -5.39
CA MET A 518 5.46 -34.93 -5.52
C MET A 518 5.98 -34.05 -4.36
N ILE A 519 5.94 -34.57 -3.12
CA ILE A 519 6.50 -33.87 -1.94
C ILE A 519 8.00 -33.66 -2.12
N LYS A 520 8.76 -34.70 -2.49
CA LYS A 520 10.20 -34.64 -2.71
C LYS A 520 10.55 -33.63 -3.81
N SER A 521 9.78 -33.59 -4.90
CA SER A 521 9.97 -32.63 -5.99
C SER A 521 9.79 -31.19 -5.50
N ASP A 522 8.70 -30.90 -4.79
CA ASP A 522 8.40 -29.55 -4.27
C ASP A 522 9.47 -29.06 -3.28
N VAL A 523 9.94 -29.95 -2.39
CA VAL A 523 11.06 -29.65 -1.47
C VAL A 523 12.35 -29.35 -2.25
N ASN A 524 12.70 -30.18 -3.24
CA ASN A 524 13.90 -29.98 -4.06
C ASN A 524 13.86 -28.67 -4.84
N GLU A 525 12.74 -28.37 -5.49
CA GLU A 525 12.53 -27.12 -6.22
C GLU A 525 12.68 -25.91 -5.29
N ARG A 526 12.08 -25.98 -4.10
CA ARG A 526 12.19 -24.89 -3.13
C ARG A 526 13.62 -24.67 -2.66
N VAL A 527 14.34 -25.73 -2.32
CA VAL A 527 15.75 -25.63 -1.86
C VAL A 527 16.62 -25.06 -2.98
N ARG A 528 16.48 -25.53 -4.22
CA ARG A 528 17.22 -25.00 -5.38
C ARG A 528 16.92 -23.52 -5.64
N ALA A 529 15.64 -23.13 -5.58
CA ALA A 529 15.24 -21.74 -5.77
C ALA A 529 15.83 -20.82 -4.68
N ASP A 530 15.82 -21.27 -3.42
CA ASP A 530 16.43 -20.51 -2.33
C ASP A 530 17.96 -20.46 -2.41
N PHE A 531 18.62 -21.49 -2.94
CA PHE A 531 20.08 -21.47 -3.19
C PHE A 531 20.48 -20.40 -4.22
N ILE A 532 19.69 -20.23 -5.28
CA ILE A 532 19.93 -19.19 -6.30
C ILE A 532 19.61 -17.79 -5.75
N ARG A 533 18.54 -17.66 -4.97
CA ARG A 533 17.97 -16.37 -4.58
C ARG A 533 18.59 -15.77 -3.31
N LEU A 534 19.02 -16.60 -2.36
CA LEU A 534 19.47 -16.14 -1.05
C LEU A 534 21.00 -16.00 -1.00
N PRO A 535 21.53 -15.01 -0.25
CA PRO A 535 22.94 -15.00 0.09
C PRO A 535 23.34 -16.29 0.83
N GLU A 536 24.55 -16.78 0.59
CA GLU A 536 25.06 -18.06 1.12
C GLU A 536 24.86 -18.19 2.64
N VAL A 537 25.20 -17.15 3.41
CA VAL A 537 25.03 -17.13 4.88
C VAL A 537 23.57 -17.40 5.28
N LYS A 538 22.62 -16.84 4.53
CA LYS A 538 21.19 -17.00 4.81
C LYS A 538 20.70 -18.38 4.35
N PHE A 539 21.18 -18.87 3.21
CA PHE A 539 20.88 -20.23 2.75
C PHE A 539 21.35 -21.27 3.78
N ASN A 540 22.62 -21.19 4.20
CA ASN A 540 23.20 -22.11 5.17
C ASN A 540 22.47 -22.07 6.50
N LYS A 541 22.05 -20.88 6.97
CA LYS A 541 21.26 -20.75 8.20
C LYS A 541 19.90 -21.47 8.12
N VAL A 542 19.21 -21.39 6.99
CA VAL A 542 17.87 -21.97 6.82
C VAL A 542 17.94 -23.47 6.55
N TRP A 543 18.79 -23.87 5.61
CA TRP A 543 18.77 -25.22 5.06
C TRP A 543 19.87 -26.13 5.60
N VAL A 544 21.04 -25.64 6.01
CA VAL A 544 22.20 -26.51 6.29
C VAL A 544 22.53 -26.60 7.79
N LYS A 545 22.39 -25.51 8.53
CA LYS A 545 22.82 -25.41 9.93
C LYS A 545 22.12 -26.42 10.84
N GLY A 546 22.90 -27.17 11.62
CA GLY A 546 22.40 -28.15 12.60
C GLY A 546 21.94 -29.46 11.95
N SER A 547 21.00 -30.17 12.56
CA SER A 547 20.45 -31.40 11.96
C SER A 547 19.70 -31.08 10.67
N SER A 548 20.15 -31.59 9.54
CA SER A 548 19.58 -31.23 8.24
C SER A 548 19.50 -32.40 7.25
N PHE A 549 18.50 -32.31 6.37
CA PHE A 549 18.39 -33.12 5.15
C PHE A 549 18.99 -32.42 3.92
N VAL A 550 19.58 -31.23 4.06
CA VAL A 550 20.22 -30.50 2.96
C VAL A 550 21.70 -30.35 3.21
N SER A 551 22.51 -30.68 2.21
CA SER A 551 23.95 -30.43 2.16
C SER A 551 24.32 -29.67 0.89
N VAL A 552 25.51 -29.06 0.85
CA VAL A 552 26.06 -28.44 -0.36
C VAL A 552 27.25 -29.28 -0.80
N VAL A 553 27.13 -29.88 -1.98
CA VAL A 553 28.19 -30.73 -2.58
C VAL A 553 28.49 -30.16 -3.96
N ASN A 554 29.77 -29.91 -4.27
CA ASN A 554 30.20 -29.35 -5.55
C ASN A 554 29.45 -28.07 -5.96
N ASN A 555 29.24 -27.15 -5.01
CA ASN A 555 28.50 -25.90 -5.20
C ASN A 555 27.05 -26.09 -5.69
N GLN A 556 26.42 -27.22 -5.35
CA GLN A 556 25.02 -27.52 -5.62
C GLN A 556 24.34 -28.02 -4.35
N PRO A 557 23.07 -27.62 -4.10
CA PRO A 557 22.33 -28.12 -2.96
C PRO A 557 21.82 -29.55 -3.23
N VAL A 558 22.05 -30.45 -2.29
CA VAL A 558 21.61 -31.84 -2.32
C VAL A 558 20.61 -32.09 -1.19
N VAL A 559 19.43 -32.61 -1.52
CA VAL A 559 18.36 -32.96 -0.57
C VAL A 559 18.38 -34.48 -0.34
N SER A 560 18.59 -34.89 0.91
CA SER A 560 18.68 -36.26 1.38
C SER A 560 17.50 -36.58 2.29
N LEU A 561 16.33 -36.81 1.69
CA LEU A 561 15.13 -37.30 2.38
C LEU A 561 14.95 -38.81 2.14
N PRO A 562 14.35 -39.56 3.09
CA PRO A 562 14.12 -41.00 2.99
C PRO A 562 13.38 -41.44 1.74
#